data_AF-A0A4R8WYF9-F1
#
_entry.id   AF-A0A4R8WYF9-F1
#
_cell.length_a   1.000
_cell.length_b   1.000
_cell.length_c   1.000
_cell.angle_alpha   90.00
_cell.angle_beta   90.00
_cell.angle_gamma   90.00
#
_symmetry.space_group_name_H-M   'P 1'
#
loop_
_entity.id
_entity.type
_entity.pdbx_description
1 polymer ?
#
loop_
_entity_poly.entity_id
_entity_poly.type
_entity_poly.pdbx_seq_one_letter_code
_entity_poly.pdbx_strand_id
1 'polypeptide(L)'
;MTTADHENGTEKTGAEKAIEATDKATGLTPRQLARDARVRILRSKAAVLRSEVGAIAATHRDPDILEDLLSKASPAEVTRIEKVEHLISARVAEARAVADAAEAEYEQAVLERYDESGA
;
A
#
# COMPACT_ATOMS: atom_id res chain seq x y z
N MET A 1 23.66 -51.72 -39.39
CA MET A 1 22.62 -52.04 -38.38
C MET A 1 23.28 -51.83 -37.03
N THR A 2 22.92 -50.89 -36.16
CA THR A 2 21.83 -49.90 -36.12
C THR A 2 22.25 -48.86 -35.06
N THR A 3 22.09 -47.58 -35.39
CA THR A 3 22.16 -46.42 -34.47
C THR A 3 20.94 -46.38 -33.56
N ALA A 4 21.09 -45.91 -32.31
CA ALA A 4 20.11 -45.03 -31.64
C ALA A 4 20.64 -44.59 -30.26
N ASP A 5 21.28 -43.42 -30.25
CA ASP A 5 21.47 -42.59 -29.08
C ASP A 5 20.12 -42.27 -28.40
N HIS A 6 20.13 -42.27 -27.08
CA HIS A 6 18.99 -41.88 -26.25
C HIS A 6 18.85 -40.35 -26.23
N GLU A 7 17.97 -39.79 -27.06
CA GLU A 7 17.46 -38.44 -26.85
C GLU A 7 16.28 -38.48 -25.88
N ASN A 8 16.58 -38.30 -24.58
CA ASN A 8 15.58 -38.05 -23.56
C ASN A 8 15.22 -36.55 -23.58
N GLY A 9 14.49 -36.13 -24.61
CA GLY A 9 13.91 -34.79 -24.69
C GLY A 9 12.75 -34.68 -23.71
N THR A 10 13.03 -34.20 -22.49
CA THR A 10 11.98 -33.81 -21.56
C THR A 10 11.29 -32.58 -22.15
N GLU A 11 10.13 -32.77 -22.78
CA GLU A 11 9.29 -31.70 -23.28
C GLU A 11 8.87 -30.82 -22.10
N LYS A 12 9.52 -29.65 -21.97
CA LYS A 12 9.11 -28.62 -21.02
C LYS A 12 7.64 -28.26 -21.27
N THR A 13 6.86 -28.29 -20.21
CA THR A 13 5.42 -28.01 -20.26
C THR A 13 5.17 -26.54 -20.65
N GLY A 14 4.02 -26.25 -21.26
CA GLY A 14 3.68 -24.89 -21.73
C GLY A 14 3.75 -23.81 -20.64
N ALA A 15 3.61 -24.19 -19.37
CA ALA A 15 3.79 -23.30 -18.22
C ALA A 15 5.25 -22.89 -18.00
N GLU A 16 6.20 -23.82 -18.11
CA GLU A 16 7.64 -23.53 -18.00
C GLU A 16 8.12 -22.65 -19.16
N LYS A 17 7.58 -22.88 -20.37
CA LYS A 17 7.84 -22.04 -21.55
C LYS A 17 7.30 -20.62 -21.39
N ALA A 18 6.14 -20.45 -20.75
CA ALA A 18 5.55 -19.13 -20.49
C ALA A 18 6.32 -18.35 -19.42
N ILE A 19 6.82 -19.02 -18.39
CA ILE A 19 7.66 -18.42 -17.35
C ILE A 19 8.99 -17.94 -17.97
N GLU A 20 9.63 -18.77 -18.80
CA GLU A 20 10.88 -18.45 -19.50
C GLU A 20 10.71 -17.34 -20.58
N ALA A 21 9.52 -17.25 -21.20
CA ALA A 21 9.20 -16.19 -22.17
C ALA A 21 8.93 -14.82 -21.51
N THR A 22 8.40 -14.81 -20.29
CA THR A 22 8.14 -13.57 -19.54
C THR A 22 9.45 -12.96 -19.02
N ASP A 23 10.41 -13.81 -18.63
CA ASP A 23 11.79 -13.45 -18.26
C ASP A 23 12.51 -12.72 -19.41
N LYS A 24 12.33 -13.17 -20.65
CA LYS A 24 12.96 -12.57 -21.85
C LYS A 24 12.40 -11.21 -22.25
N ALA A 25 11.15 -10.87 -21.88
CA ALA A 25 10.52 -9.62 -22.29
C ALA A 25 10.94 -8.40 -21.45
N THR A 26 11.43 -8.64 -20.22
CA THR A 26 11.85 -7.57 -19.29
C THR A 26 13.34 -7.62 -18.95
N GLY A 27 14.02 -8.75 -19.18
CA GLY A 27 15.41 -8.95 -18.78
C GLY A 27 15.62 -8.97 -17.26
N LEU A 28 14.54 -9.04 -16.48
CA LEU A 28 14.56 -9.05 -15.02
C LEU A 28 14.40 -10.47 -14.51
N THR A 29 15.18 -10.83 -13.50
CA THR A 29 15.03 -12.10 -12.79
C THR A 29 13.66 -12.19 -12.08
N PRO A 30 13.14 -13.39 -11.79
CA PRO A 30 11.91 -13.56 -11.01
C PRO A 30 11.94 -12.84 -9.65
N ARG A 31 13.12 -12.77 -9.01
CA ARG A 31 13.33 -12.02 -7.75
C ARG A 31 13.12 -10.51 -7.93
N GLN A 32 13.67 -9.94 -9.01
CA GLN A 32 13.49 -8.52 -9.34
C GLN A 32 12.03 -8.21 -9.68
N LEU A 33 11.35 -9.08 -10.44
CA LEU A 33 9.92 -8.92 -10.75
C LEU A 33 9.04 -8.95 -9.50
N ALA A 34 9.30 -9.89 -8.58
CA ALA A 34 8.56 -9.99 -7.31
C ALA A 34 8.77 -8.75 -6.43
N ARG A 35 10.00 -8.23 -6.38
CA ARG A 35 10.33 -6.99 -5.65
C ARG A 35 9.64 -5.77 -6.25
N ASP A 36 9.67 -5.61 -7.57
CA ASP A 36 9.01 -4.50 -8.27
C ASP A 36 7.47 -4.58 -8.12
N ALA A 37 6.91 -5.78 -8.05
CA ALA A 37 5.51 -5.97 -7.68
C ALA A 37 5.23 -5.55 -6.22
N ARG A 38 6.09 -5.95 -5.27
CA ARG A 38 5.98 -5.56 -3.86
C ARG A 38 6.00 -4.03 -3.69
N VAL A 39 6.95 -3.34 -4.32
CA VAL A 39 7.04 -1.87 -4.26
C VAL A 39 5.77 -1.20 -4.79
N ARG A 40 5.21 -1.70 -5.90
CA ARG A 40 3.95 -1.16 -6.45
C ARG A 40 2.76 -1.37 -5.49
N ILE A 41 2.66 -2.54 -4.89
CA ILE A 41 1.58 -2.86 -3.95
C ILE A 41 1.69 -1.97 -2.71
N LEU A 42 2.88 -1.83 -2.14
CA LEU A 42 3.11 -1.00 -0.96
C LEU A 42 2.85 0.48 -1.24
N ARG A 43 3.27 0.98 -2.40
CA ARG A 43 2.93 2.34 -2.84
C ARG A 43 1.42 2.56 -2.90
N SER A 44 0.69 1.61 -3.49
CA SER A 44 -0.77 1.69 -3.60
C SER A 44 -1.43 1.65 -2.22
N LYS A 45 -0.97 0.77 -1.34
CA LYS A 45 -1.45 0.64 0.04
C LYS A 45 -1.26 1.95 0.81
N ALA A 46 -0.06 2.52 0.78
CA ALA A 46 0.23 3.78 1.47
C ALA A 46 -0.62 4.95 0.92
N ALA A 47 -0.82 5.02 -0.40
CA ALA A 47 -1.68 6.02 -1.02
C ALA A 47 -3.15 5.89 -0.58
N VAL A 48 -3.69 4.67 -0.52
CA VAL A 48 -5.06 4.42 -0.04
C VAL A 48 -5.20 4.85 1.41
N LEU A 49 -4.29 4.44 2.29
CA LEU A 49 -4.35 4.78 3.72
C LEU A 49 -4.23 6.30 3.95
N ARG A 50 -3.40 7.01 3.18
CA ARG A 50 -3.38 8.48 3.21
C ARG A 50 -4.72 9.09 2.79
N SER A 51 -5.36 8.52 1.77
CA SER A 51 -6.70 8.97 1.35
C SER A 51 -7.75 8.71 2.44
N GLU A 52 -7.67 7.59 3.16
CA GLU A 52 -8.57 7.29 4.28
C GLU A 52 -8.41 8.29 5.43
N VAL A 53 -7.18 8.69 5.77
CA VAL A 53 -6.93 9.76 6.74
C VAL A 53 -7.66 11.05 6.33
N GLY A 54 -7.54 11.44 5.05
CA GLY A 54 -8.24 12.61 4.51
C GLY A 54 -9.76 12.47 4.60
N ALA A 55 -10.29 11.30 4.28
CA ALA A 55 -11.73 11.02 4.34
C ALA A 55 -12.27 11.11 5.78
N ILE A 56 -11.54 10.58 6.77
CA ILE A 56 -11.93 10.68 8.18
C ILE A 56 -11.80 12.13 8.65
N ALA A 57 -10.71 12.82 8.31
CA ALA A 57 -10.52 14.22 8.69
C ALA A 57 -11.62 15.14 8.12
N ALA A 58 -12.13 14.85 6.91
CA ALA A 58 -13.24 15.57 6.32
C ALA A 58 -14.59 15.37 7.03
N THR A 59 -14.68 14.43 8.00
CA THR A 59 -15.87 14.27 8.84
C THR A 59 -15.94 15.29 9.98
N HIS A 60 -14.82 15.98 10.29
CA HIS A 60 -14.84 17.11 11.20
C HIS A 60 -15.81 18.17 10.72
N ARG A 61 -16.49 18.81 11.67
CA ARG A 61 -17.21 20.04 11.35
C ARG A 61 -16.22 21.12 10.96
N ASP A 62 -16.66 21.96 10.04
CA ASP A 62 -15.94 23.19 9.73
C ASP A 62 -15.74 24.01 11.04
N PRO A 63 -14.53 24.53 11.31
CA PRO A 63 -14.22 25.22 12.55
C PRO A 63 -15.15 26.40 12.85
N ASP A 64 -15.51 27.19 11.84
CA ASP A 64 -16.35 28.37 12.01
C ASP A 64 -17.79 27.96 12.35
N ILE A 65 -18.28 26.89 11.70
CA ILE A 65 -19.59 26.30 12.00
C ILE A 65 -19.62 25.67 13.39
N LEU A 66 -18.52 25.02 13.81
CA LEU A 66 -18.39 24.42 15.13
C LEU A 66 -18.42 25.50 16.22
N GLU A 67 -17.68 26.59 16.04
CA GLU A 67 -17.68 27.73 16.97
C GLU A 67 -19.07 28.34 17.11
N ASP A 68 -19.77 28.59 15.99
CA ASP A 68 -21.13 29.13 16.00
C ASP A 68 -22.11 28.19 16.74
N LEU A 69 -22.03 26.88 16.48
CA LEU A 69 -22.82 25.86 17.17
C LEU A 69 -22.56 25.86 18.67
N LEU A 70 -21.30 25.89 19.09
CA LEU A 70 -20.92 25.86 20.50
C LEU A 70 -21.37 27.13 21.23
N SER A 71 -21.34 28.29 20.57
CA SER A 71 -21.78 29.56 21.15
C SER A 71 -23.27 29.62 21.48
N LYS A 72 -24.09 28.80 20.79
CA LYS A 72 -25.56 28.76 20.92
C LYS A 72 -26.06 27.53 21.67
N ALA A 73 -25.19 26.56 21.92
CA ALA A 73 -25.54 25.27 22.51
C ALA A 73 -25.77 25.36 24.02
N SER A 74 -26.68 24.54 24.54
CA SER A 74 -26.75 24.29 25.97
C SER A 74 -25.51 23.52 26.47
N PRO A 75 -25.20 23.55 27.77
CA PRO A 75 -24.05 22.81 28.32
C PRO A 75 -24.05 21.30 28.00
N ALA A 76 -25.24 20.69 27.93
CA ALA A 76 -25.39 19.28 27.58
C ALA A 76 -25.12 19.01 26.09
N GLU A 77 -25.41 19.97 25.22
CA GLU A 77 -25.12 19.90 23.78
C GLU A 77 -23.63 20.12 23.51
N VAL A 78 -23.01 21.10 24.18
CA VAL A 78 -21.56 21.33 24.12
C VAL A 78 -20.80 20.04 24.43
N THR A 79 -21.10 19.41 25.57
CA THR A 79 -20.46 18.13 25.96
C THR A 79 -20.61 17.05 24.88
N ARG A 80 -21.78 16.96 24.24
CA ARG A 80 -22.00 15.96 23.17
C ARG A 80 -21.21 16.29 21.92
N ILE A 81 -21.19 17.55 21.51
CA ILE A 81 -20.45 18.02 20.32
C ILE A 81 -18.95 17.78 20.52
N GLU A 82 -18.39 18.23 21.63
CA GLU A 82 -16.97 18.05 21.96
C GLU A 82 -16.58 16.57 21.99
N LYS A 83 -17.43 15.72 22.57
CA LYS A 83 -17.19 14.27 22.58
C LYS A 83 -17.11 13.69 21.18
N VAL A 84 -17.98 14.11 20.26
CA VAL A 84 -17.96 13.64 18.87
C VAL A 84 -16.71 14.13 18.15
N GLU A 85 -16.38 15.42 18.26
CA GLU A 85 -15.16 15.98 17.65
C GLU A 85 -13.88 15.33 18.19
N HIS A 86 -13.85 15.01 19.48
CA HIS A 86 -12.74 14.27 20.09
C HIS A 86 -12.63 12.84 19.53
N LEU A 87 -13.74 12.13 19.36
CA LEU A 87 -13.74 10.78 18.78
C LEU A 87 -13.25 10.79 17.32
N ILE A 88 -13.65 11.79 16.54
CA ILE A 88 -13.15 11.97 15.17
C ILE A 88 -11.64 12.22 15.22
N SER A 89 -11.17 13.12 16.09
CA SER A 89 -9.75 13.43 16.25
C SER A 89 -8.92 12.19 16.61
N ALA A 90 -9.39 11.38 17.55
CA ALA A 90 -8.73 10.14 17.95
C ALA A 90 -8.63 9.16 16.77
N ARG A 91 -9.72 9.00 16.02
CA ARG A 91 -9.75 8.13 14.84
C ARG A 91 -8.82 8.63 13.72
N VAL A 92 -8.72 9.94 13.51
CA VAL A 92 -7.75 10.52 12.58
C VAL A 92 -6.33 10.20 13.01
N ALA A 93 -6.01 10.32 14.31
CA ALA A 93 -4.69 10.03 14.83
C ALA A 93 -4.31 8.55 14.65
N GLU A 94 -5.24 7.63 14.94
CA GLU A 94 -5.06 6.19 14.70
C GLU A 94 -4.83 5.88 13.21
N ALA A 95 -5.66 6.44 12.33
CA ALA A 95 -5.52 6.26 10.89
C ALA A 95 -4.18 6.82 10.36
N ARG A 96 -3.72 7.96 10.90
CA ARG A 96 -2.40 8.52 10.57
C ARG A 96 -1.27 7.58 10.95
N ALA A 97 -1.30 7.02 12.16
CA ALA A 97 -0.28 6.07 12.59
C ALA A 97 -0.19 4.84 11.64
N VAL A 98 -1.35 4.35 11.16
CA VAL A 98 -1.39 3.25 10.19
C VAL A 98 -0.86 3.68 8.81
N ALA A 99 -1.23 4.87 8.34
CA ALA A 99 -0.74 5.41 7.07
C ALA A 99 0.77 5.66 7.09
N ASP A 100 1.31 6.19 8.20
CA ASP A 100 2.73 6.44 8.40
C ASP A 100 3.52 5.14 8.41
N ALA A 101 3.01 4.10 9.09
CA ALA A 101 3.62 2.78 9.08
C ALA A 101 3.65 2.15 7.68
N ALA A 102 2.60 2.34 6.88
CA ALA A 102 2.54 1.84 5.51
C ALA A 102 3.47 2.60 4.56
N GLU A 103 3.64 3.92 4.75
CA GLU A 103 4.62 4.71 3.99
C GLU A 103 6.05 4.28 4.35
N ALA A 104 6.36 4.08 5.63
CA ALA A 104 7.65 3.56 6.06
C ALA A 104 7.95 2.17 5.45
N GLU A 105 6.95 1.28 5.39
CA GLU A 105 7.09 -0.03 4.72
C GLU A 105 7.40 0.11 3.22
N TYR A 106 6.74 1.06 2.54
CA TYR A 106 7.00 1.39 1.15
C TYR A 106 8.42 1.96 0.95
N GLU A 107 8.83 2.94 1.76
CA GLU A 107 10.16 3.55 1.71
C GLU A 107 11.26 2.51 1.89
N GLN A 108 11.12 1.60 2.87
CA GLN A 108 12.05 0.50 3.08
C GLN A 108 12.13 -0.41 1.85
N ALA A 109 10.99 -0.80 1.26
CA ALA A 109 10.99 -1.62 0.05
C ALA A 109 11.62 -0.92 -1.16
N VAL A 110 11.54 0.42 -1.24
CA VAL A 110 12.23 1.22 -2.26
C VAL A 110 13.74 1.24 -2.03
N LEU A 111 14.20 1.37 -0.77
CA LEU A 111 15.63 1.32 -0.44
C LEU A 111 16.23 -0.05 -0.74
N GLU A 112 15.57 -1.14 -0.31
CA GLU A 112 15.92 -2.52 -0.67
C GLU A 112 16.02 -2.70 -2.19
N ARG A 113 15.18 -1.97 -2.95
CA ARG A 113 15.22 -1.98 -4.41
C ARG A 113 16.53 -1.41 -4.97
N TYR A 114 16.99 -0.30 -4.41
CA TYR A 114 18.19 0.39 -4.86
C TYR A 114 19.47 -0.36 -4.50
N ASP A 115 19.58 -0.90 -3.29
CA ASP A 115 20.80 -1.55 -2.79
C ASP A 115 21.23 -2.76 -3.63
N GLU A 116 20.31 -3.61 -4.10
CA GLU A 116 20.68 -4.75 -4.97
C GLU A 116 20.82 -4.39 -6.45
N SER A 117 20.48 -3.16 -6.86
CA SER A 117 20.69 -2.69 -8.25
C SER A 117 22.02 -1.97 -8.45
N GLY A 118 22.74 -1.69 -7.35
CA GLY A 118 24.08 -1.08 -7.34
C GLY A 118 25.23 -2.04 -7.03
N ALA A 119 24.95 -3.35 -6.86
CA ALA A 119 25.92 -4.43 -6.69
C ALA A 119 26.00 -5.29 -7.97
#